data_AF-A0A432SR26-F1
#
_entry.id   AF-A0A432SR26-F1
#
_cell.length_a   1.000
_cell.length_b   1.000
_cell.length_c   1.000
_cell.angle_alpha   90.00
_cell.angle_beta   90.00
_cell.angle_gamma   90.00
#
_symmetry.space_group_name_H-M   'P 1'
#
loop_
_entity.id
_entity.type
_entity.pdbx_description
1 polymer ?
#
loop_
_entity_poly.entity_id
_entity_poly.type
_entity_poly.pdbx_seq_one_letter_code
_entity_poly.pdbx_strand_id
1 'polypeptide(L)'
;GSIEFLPITAERYPIWEIKQHLLNNPHLGVVVNAVNEEAIKKFEKDEINFFGMGKMVLDAYRKFDTIKARDIQEIIQIDKEVRAYVK
;
A
#
# COMPACT_ATOMS: atom_id res chain seq x y z
N GLY A 1 -7.51 -15.54 31.33
CA GLY A 1 -7.04 -15.38 29.94
C GLY A 1 -5.56 -15.24 29.96
N SER A 2 -4.82 -16.01 29.16
CA SER A 2 -3.38 -15.86 28.93
C SER A 2 -3.14 -14.71 27.94
N ILE A 3 -1.98 -14.05 28.08
CA ILE A 3 -1.47 -13.11 27.08
C ILE A 3 -0.43 -13.85 26.25
N GLU A 4 -0.52 -13.76 24.93
CA GLU A 4 0.39 -14.40 23.99
C GLU A 4 1.01 -13.37 23.05
N PHE A 5 2.26 -13.62 22.67
CA PHE A 5 3.02 -12.81 21.72
C PHE A 5 3.40 -13.69 20.54
N LEU A 6 2.94 -13.32 19.35
CA LEU A 6 3.21 -14.06 18.12
C LEU A 6 3.93 -13.15 17.10
N PRO A 7 4.82 -13.71 16.27
CA PRO A 7 5.45 -12.94 15.21
C PRO A 7 4.43 -12.53 14.14
N ILE A 8 4.68 -11.40 13.49
CA ILE A 8 3.93 -10.98 12.31
C ILE A 8 4.49 -11.73 11.10
N THR A 9 3.61 -12.40 10.36
CA THR A 9 3.94 -13.22 9.19
C THR A 9 3.40 -12.59 7.91
N ALA A 10 4.23 -12.52 6.87
CA ALA A 10 3.83 -11.94 5.58
C ALA A 10 2.76 -12.81 4.88
N GLU A 11 2.75 -14.11 5.17
CA GLU A 11 1.74 -15.06 4.70
C GLU A 11 0.33 -14.65 5.14
N ARG A 12 0.20 -14.14 6.37
CA ARG A 12 -1.07 -13.64 6.92
C ARG A 12 -1.31 -12.16 6.60
N TYR A 13 -0.22 -11.38 6.54
CA TYR A 13 -0.26 -9.93 6.31
C TYR A 13 0.69 -9.54 5.17
N PRO A 14 0.28 -9.69 3.89
CA PRO A 14 1.18 -9.52 2.74
C PRO A 14 1.90 -8.17 2.67
N ILE A 15 1.22 -7.08 3.08
CA ILE A 15 1.80 -5.73 3.09
C ILE A 15 3.03 -5.63 4.02
N TRP A 16 3.19 -6.57 4.97
CA TRP A 16 4.38 -6.62 5.83
C TRP A 16 5.69 -6.83 5.05
N GLU A 17 5.64 -7.40 3.83
CA GLU A 17 6.81 -7.56 2.94
C GLU A 17 7.55 -6.24 2.69
N ILE A 18 6.81 -5.13 2.55
CA ILE A 18 7.39 -3.83 2.18
C ILE A 18 7.77 -2.98 3.39
N LYS A 19 7.54 -3.46 4.62
CA LYS A 19 7.73 -2.68 5.86
C LYS A 19 9.08 -1.99 5.91
N GLN A 20 10.16 -2.75 5.77
CA GLN A 20 11.49 -2.18 5.98
C GLN A 20 11.87 -1.19 4.87
N HIS A 21 11.45 -1.46 3.63
CA HIS A 21 11.64 -0.53 2.52
C HIS A 21 10.87 0.77 2.75
N LEU A 22 9.61 0.70 3.18
CA LEU A 22 8.76 1.87 3.43
C LEU A 22 9.29 2.72 4.58
N LEU A 23 9.74 2.10 5.67
CA LEU A 23 10.32 2.81 6.81
C LEU A 23 11.63 3.53 6.43
N ASN A 24 12.41 2.95 5.52
CA ASN A 24 13.62 3.60 5.00
C ASN A 24 13.30 4.68 3.94
N ASN A 25 12.12 4.63 3.32
CA ASN A 25 11.69 5.51 2.24
C ASN A 25 10.29 6.11 2.52
N PRO A 26 10.14 6.95 3.57
CA PRO A 26 8.83 7.42 4.02
C PRO A 26 8.06 8.25 2.97
N HIS A 27 8.77 8.83 2.00
CA HIS A 27 8.17 9.55 0.88
C HIS A 27 7.29 8.66 -0.01
N LEU A 28 7.49 7.33 0.00
CA LEU A 28 6.62 6.37 -0.69
C LEU A 28 5.28 6.15 0.03
N GLY A 29 5.08 6.75 1.21
CA GLY A 29 3.82 6.67 1.95
C GLY A 29 2.61 7.13 1.14
N VAL A 30 2.80 8.08 0.21
CA VAL A 30 1.75 8.52 -0.72
C VAL A 30 1.24 7.37 -1.61
N VAL A 31 2.13 6.49 -2.07
CA VAL A 31 1.76 5.34 -2.92
C VAL A 31 0.91 4.35 -2.12
N VAL A 32 1.38 4.01 -0.92
CA VAL A 32 0.68 3.06 -0.04
C VAL A 32 -0.69 3.60 0.34
N ASN A 33 -0.78 4.88 0.71
CA ASN A 33 -2.05 5.51 1.09
C ASN A 33 -3.04 5.52 -0.09
N ALA A 34 -2.60 6.02 -1.25
CA ALA A 34 -3.43 6.13 -2.43
C ALA A 34 -4.01 4.79 -2.87
N VAL A 35 -3.20 3.73 -2.92
CA VAL A 35 -3.69 2.40 -3.31
C VAL A 35 -4.54 1.75 -2.24
N ASN A 36 -4.18 1.89 -0.97
CA ASN A 36 -4.96 1.28 0.11
C ASN A 36 -6.39 1.85 0.15
N GLU A 37 -6.57 3.16 -0.08
CA GLU A 37 -7.91 3.75 -0.18
C GLU A 37 -8.72 3.22 -1.37
N GLU A 38 -8.12 3.03 -2.54
CA GLU A 38 -8.82 2.44 -3.69
C GLU A 38 -9.11 0.94 -3.46
N ALA A 39 -8.19 0.21 -2.83
CA ALA A 39 -8.38 -1.19 -2.46
C ALA A 39 -9.55 -1.37 -1.48
N ILE A 40 -9.67 -0.51 -0.46
CA ILE A 40 -10.81 -0.52 0.46
C ILE A 40 -12.12 -0.28 -0.29
N LYS A 41 -12.17 0.70 -1.21
CA LYS A 41 -13.39 0.96 -2.01
C LYS A 41 -13.79 -0.25 -2.87
N LYS A 42 -12.82 -0.96 -3.44
CA LYS A 42 -13.09 -2.18 -4.22
C LYS A 42 -13.54 -3.34 -3.31
N PHE A 43 -12.94 -3.45 -2.13
CA PHE A 43 -13.31 -4.44 -1.12
C PHE A 43 -14.75 -4.22 -0.60
N GLU A 44 -15.12 -2.97 -0.29
CA GLU A 44 -16.48 -2.60 0.15
C GLU A 44 -17.57 -2.88 -0.91
N LYS A 45 -17.18 -3.01 -2.18
CA LYS A 45 -18.06 -3.36 -3.30
C LYS A 45 -18.03 -4.85 -3.65
N ASP A 46 -17.38 -5.68 -2.84
CA ASP A 46 -17.15 -7.11 -3.10
C ASP A 46 -16.39 -7.39 -4.42
N GLU A 47 -15.66 -6.40 -4.98
CA GLU A 47 -14.87 -6.57 -6.21
C GLU A 47 -13.56 -7.33 -5.96
N ILE A 48 -13.00 -7.20 -4.75
CA ILE A 48 -11.79 -7.90 -4.32
C ILE A 48 -11.94 -8.42 -2.89
N ASN A 49 -11.22 -9.48 -2.55
CA ASN A 49 -11.15 -10.00 -1.18
C ASN A 49 -9.94 -9.42 -0.42
N PHE A 50 -9.80 -9.80 0.85
CA PHE A 50 -8.72 -9.33 1.72
C PHE A 50 -7.31 -9.56 1.15
N PHE A 51 -7.07 -10.73 0.57
CA PHE A 51 -5.79 -11.03 -0.09
C PHE A 51 -5.60 -10.21 -1.38
N GLY A 52 -6.68 -9.92 -2.10
CA GLY A 52 -6.70 -9.04 -3.26
C GLY A 52 -6.24 -7.63 -2.91
N MET A 53 -6.69 -7.08 -1.78
CA MET A 53 -6.21 -5.77 -1.29
C MET A 53 -4.70 -5.77 -1.10
N GLY A 54 -4.15 -6.77 -0.41
CA GLY A 54 -2.72 -6.89 -0.18
C GLY A 54 -1.92 -6.98 -1.48
N LYS A 55 -2.38 -7.78 -2.45
CA LYS A 55 -1.75 -7.89 -3.77
C LYS A 55 -1.76 -6.57 -4.54
N MET A 56 -2.89 -5.87 -4.53
CA MET A 56 -3.06 -4.58 -5.21
C MET A 56 -2.10 -3.52 -4.65
N VAL A 57 -1.99 -3.44 -3.32
CA VAL A 57 -1.03 -2.53 -2.66
C VAL A 57 0.41 -2.88 -3.00
N LEU A 58 0.79 -4.16 -2.92
CA LEU A 58 2.16 -4.59 -3.23
C LEU A 58 2.54 -4.36 -4.69
N ASP A 59 1.61 -4.61 -5.63
CA ASP A 59 1.83 -4.41 -7.06
C ASP A 59 2.11 -2.93 -7.38
N ALA A 60 1.24 -2.03 -6.93
CA ALA A 60 1.44 -0.62 -7.14
C ALA A 60 2.67 -0.09 -6.40
N TYR A 61 2.94 -0.57 -5.17
CA TYR A 61 4.14 -0.17 -4.46
C TYR A 61 5.40 -0.48 -5.25
N ARG A 62 5.52 -1.70 -5.80
CA ARG A 62 6.66 -2.10 -6.66
C ARG A 62 6.74 -1.31 -7.96
N LYS A 63 5.61 -0.86 -8.50
CA LYS A 63 5.57 -0.03 -9.72
C LYS A 63 6.14 1.38 -9.49
N PHE A 64 5.98 1.90 -8.28
CA PHE A 64 6.23 3.30 -7.92
C PHE A 64 7.33 3.46 -6.85
N ASP A 65 8.09 2.42 -6.53
CA ASP A 65 9.04 2.40 -5.39
C ASP A 65 10.29 3.28 -5.56
N THR A 66 10.53 3.82 -6.75
CA THR A 66 11.66 4.71 -7.04
C THR A 66 11.29 6.19 -7.07
N ILE A 67 10.00 6.54 -6.96
CA ILE A 67 9.57 7.94 -7.08
C ILE A 67 9.97 8.75 -5.84
N LYS A 68 10.30 10.02 -6.03
CA LYS A 68 10.62 10.92 -4.92
C LYS A 68 10.10 12.31 -5.22
N ALA A 69 9.05 12.72 -4.51
CA ALA A 69 8.47 14.04 -4.63
C ALA A 69 9.44 15.12 -4.11
N ARG A 70 9.51 16.23 -4.83
CA ARG A 70 10.28 17.43 -4.48
C ARG A 70 9.47 18.44 -3.68
N ASP A 71 8.16 18.46 -3.89
CA ASP A 71 7.22 19.36 -3.25
C ASP A 71 5.82 18.74 -3.11
N ILE A 72 4.89 19.50 -2.54
CA ILE A 72 3.51 19.04 -2.31
C ILE A 72 2.71 18.86 -3.61
N GLN A 73 3.03 19.60 -4.68
CA GLN A 73 2.33 19.45 -5.95
C GLN A 73 2.67 18.11 -6.59
N GLU A 74 3.92 17.68 -6.49
CA GLU A 74 4.32 16.35 -6.93
C GLU A 74 3.68 15.24 -6.07
N ILE A 75 3.53 15.43 -4.76
CA ILE A 75 2.79 14.47 -3.91
C ILE A 75 1.36 14.30 -4.42
N ILE A 76 0.66 15.41 -4.71
CA ILE A 76 -0.70 15.40 -5.24
C ILE A 76 -0.74 14.71 -6.62
N GLN A 77 0.26 14.95 -7.46
CA GLN A 77 0.34 14.35 -8.78
C GLN A 77 0.58 12.84 -8.70
N ILE A 78 1.49 12.40 -7.82
CA ILE A 78 1.75 10.98 -7.55
C ILE A 78 0.48 10.29 -7.04
N ASP A 79 -0.24 10.89 -6.08
CA ASP A 79 -1.51 10.32 -5.59
C ASP A 79 -2.49 10.07 -6.75
N LYS A 80 -2.64 11.04 -7.66
CA LYS A 80 -3.50 10.89 -8.86
C LYS A 80 -3.03 9.79 -9.79
N GLU A 81 -1.74 9.71 -10.07
CA GLU A 81 -1.16 8.70 -10.96
C GLU A 81 -1.32 7.29 -10.39
N VAL A 82 -1.06 7.14 -9.09
CA VAL A 82 -1.21 5.88 -8.38
C VAL A 82 -2.68 5.44 -8.37
N ARG A 83 -3.63 6.35 -8.11
CA ARG A 83 -5.07 6.05 -8.20
C ARG A 83 -5.50 5.68 -9.63
N ALA A 84 -4.95 6.35 -10.65
CA ALA A 84 -5.25 6.04 -12.04
C ALA A 84 -4.72 4.67 -12.45
N TYR A 85 -3.57 4.24 -11.90
CA TYR A 85 -2.99 2.92 -12.18
C TYR A 85 -3.84 1.77 -11.64
N VAL A 86 -4.49 1.94 -10.49
CA VAL A 86 -5.18 0.84 -9.78
C VAL A 86 -6.70 0.82 -9.96
N LYS A 87 -7.27 1.82 -10.63
CA LYS A 87 -8.69 1.86 -11.00
C LYS A 87 -8.98 0.86 -12.11
#